data_AF-A0A1H0YQV1-F1
#
_entry.id   AF-A0A1H0YQV1-F1
#
_cell.length_a   1.000
_cell.length_b   1.000
_cell.length_c   1.000
_cell.angle_alpha   90.00
_cell.angle_beta   90.00
_cell.angle_gamma   90.00
#
_symmetry.space_group_name_H-M   'P 1'
#
loop_
_entity.id
_entity.type
_entity.pdbx_description
1 polymer ?
#
loop_
_entity_poly.entity_id
_entity_poly.type
_entity_poly.pdbx_seq_one_letter_code
_entity_poly.pdbx_strand_id
1 'polypeptide(L)'
;MSERHEPATRRDFVVDGETFSLTIRADSFQFTWIKGPNPDYGFGGTLAGAGTEADRAAMLANLMTDQEATSQIRAFLKDIDPATGYLWD
;
A
#
# COMPACT_ATOMS: atom_id res chain seq x y z
N MET A 1 4.55 29.84 -3.32
CA MET A 1 4.03 28.92 -2.28
C MET A 1 4.53 27.55 -2.66
N SER A 2 5.66 27.11 -2.08
CA SER A 2 6.17 25.77 -2.34
C SER A 2 5.38 24.82 -1.45
N GLU A 3 4.48 24.03 -2.03
CA GLU A 3 3.92 22.87 -1.36
C GLU A 3 5.09 22.02 -0.87
N ARG A 4 5.36 22.07 0.43
CA ARG A 4 6.19 21.06 1.08
C ARG A 4 5.38 19.77 0.98
N HIS A 5 5.53 19.04 -0.12
CA HIS A 5 5.15 17.64 -0.15
C HIS A 5 6.01 16.98 0.92
N GLU A 6 5.41 16.66 2.07
CA GLU A 6 6.06 15.78 3.03
C GLU A 6 6.48 14.51 2.27
N PRO A 7 7.71 14.03 2.48
CA PRO A 7 8.19 12.87 1.73
C PRO A 7 7.31 11.67 2.08
N ALA A 8 6.54 11.22 1.10
CA ALA A 8 5.79 9.98 1.21
C ALA A 8 6.77 8.85 1.54
N THR A 9 6.49 8.08 2.58
CA THR A 9 7.32 6.92 2.88
C THR A 9 7.05 5.88 1.82
N ARG A 10 8.09 5.49 1.07
CA ARG A 10 7.99 4.50 0.00
C ARG A 10 8.85 3.29 0.32
N ARG A 11 8.27 2.09 0.16
CA ARG A 11 8.94 0.81 0.37
C ARG A 11 8.51 -0.19 -0.69
N ASP A 12 9.43 -1.00 -1.16
CA ASP A 12 9.15 -2.04 -2.15
C ASP A 12 9.18 -3.42 -1.50
N PHE A 13 8.26 -4.28 -1.92
CA PHE A 13 8.06 -5.62 -1.39
C PHE A 13 8.05 -6.62 -2.54
N VAL A 14 8.72 -7.75 -2.34
CA VAL A 14 8.64 -8.91 -3.23
C VAL A 14 7.90 -10.02 -2.51
N VAL A 15 6.72 -10.38 -3.03
CA VAL A 15 5.84 -11.39 -2.42
C VAL A 15 5.46 -12.38 -3.50
N ASP A 16 5.74 -13.67 -3.27
CA ASP A 16 5.38 -14.77 -4.15
C ASP A 16 5.82 -14.57 -5.63
N GLY A 17 6.92 -13.83 -5.85
CA GLY A 17 7.51 -13.54 -7.17
C GLY A 17 7.08 -12.20 -7.80
N GLU A 18 6.16 -11.50 -7.16
CA GLU A 18 5.59 -10.24 -7.63
C GLU A 18 6.12 -9.05 -6.83
N THR A 19 6.18 -7.88 -7.45
CA THR A 19 6.74 -6.68 -6.82
C THR A 19 5.67 -5.61 -6.63
N PHE A 20 5.52 -5.15 -5.39
CA PHE A 20 4.62 -4.08 -5.00
C PHE A 20 5.40 -2.92 -4.38
N SER A 21 4.92 -1.70 -4.63
CA SER A 21 5.44 -0.48 -4.01
C SER A 21 4.39 0.09 -3.08
N LEU A 22 4.69 0.10 -1.79
CA LEU A 22 3.90 0.76 -0.76
C LEU A 22 4.28 2.23 -0.71
N THR A 23 3.28 3.10 -0.80
CA THR A 23 3.41 4.54 -0.56
C THR A 23 2.49 4.93 0.60
N ILE A 24 3.04 5.55 1.63
CA ILE A 24 2.29 6.12 2.76
C ILE A 24 2.28 7.64 2.64
N ARG A 25 1.10 8.27 2.71
CA ARG A 25 0.89 9.72 2.65
C ARG A 25 -0.19 10.14 3.63
N ALA A 26 0.17 11.00 4.58
CA ALA A 26 -0.74 11.48 5.62
C ALA A 26 -1.49 10.31 6.29
N ASP A 27 -2.79 10.19 6.06
CA ASP A 27 -3.64 9.15 6.61
C ASP A 27 -3.90 7.97 5.66
N SER A 28 -3.23 7.91 4.51
CA SER A 28 -3.48 6.93 3.47
C SER A 28 -2.26 6.09 3.12
N PHE A 29 -2.51 4.88 2.64
CA PHE A 29 -1.50 4.03 2.03
C PHE A 29 -2.00 3.46 0.71
N GLN A 30 -1.07 3.22 -0.20
CA GLN A 30 -1.33 2.61 -1.50
C GLN A 30 -0.24 1.59 -1.80
N PHE A 31 -0.64 0.36 -2.07
CA PHE A 31 0.19 -0.63 -2.75
C PHE A 31 -0.03 -0.51 -4.26
N THR A 32 1.05 -0.34 -5.01
CA THR A 32 1.03 -0.34 -6.48
C THR A 32 1.80 -1.55 -6.98
N TRP A 33 1.19 -2.33 -7.83
CA TRP A 33 1.79 -3.51 -8.44
C TRP A 33 2.74 -3.07 -9.55
N ILE A 34 4.04 -3.16 -9.30
CA ILE A 34 5.08 -2.71 -10.22
C ILE A 34 5.46 -3.82 -11.19
N LYS A 35 5.46 -5.07 -10.72
CA LYS A 35 5.84 -6.23 -11.53
C LYS A 35 4.96 -7.43 -11.22
N GLY A 36 4.20 -7.84 -12.23
CA GLY A 36 3.38 -9.05 -12.25
C GLY A 36 2.33 -8.95 -13.36
N PRO A 37 1.33 -9.85 -13.38
CA PRO A 37 0.27 -9.89 -14.39
C PRO A 37 -0.47 -8.57 -14.63
N ASN A 38 -0.67 -7.74 -13.59
CA ASN A 38 -1.43 -6.50 -13.68
C ASN A 38 -0.60 -5.29 -13.21
N PRO A 39 0.38 -4.81 -14.02
CA PRO A 39 1.18 -3.65 -13.66
C PRO A 39 0.30 -2.38 -13.57
N ASP A 40 0.69 -1.46 -12.69
CA ASP A 40 -0.03 -0.21 -12.36
C ASP A 40 -1.37 -0.39 -11.65
N TYR A 41 -1.82 -1.63 -11.45
CA TYR A 41 -2.94 -1.93 -10.57
C TYR A 41 -2.51 -1.86 -9.09
N GLY A 42 -3.46 -1.98 -8.16
CA GLY A 42 -3.14 -1.92 -6.75
C GLY A 42 -4.34 -1.81 -5.85
N PHE A 43 -4.06 -1.69 -4.56
CA PHE A 43 -5.05 -1.51 -3.52
C PHE A 43 -4.51 -0.58 -2.44
N GLY A 44 -5.40 0.06 -1.71
CA GLY A 44 -5.03 1.04 -0.70
C GLY A 44 -6.15 1.25 0.29
N GLY A 45 -5.85 2.04 1.31
CA GLY A 45 -6.80 2.36 2.36
C GLY A 45 -6.45 3.66 3.06
N THR A 46 -7.41 4.13 3.86
CA THR A 46 -7.26 5.32 4.68
C THR A 46 -7.50 4.97 6.14
N LEU A 47 -6.62 5.44 7.01
CA LEU A 47 -6.74 5.35 8.46
C LEU A 47 -7.61 6.50 8.97
N ALA A 48 -8.83 6.17 9.37
CA ALA A 48 -9.69 7.11 10.08
C ALA A 48 -9.17 7.32 11.52
N GLY A 49 -9.11 8.57 11.98
CA GLY A 49 -8.67 8.89 13.34
C GLY A 49 -8.56 10.40 13.60
N ALA A 50 -8.53 10.77 14.88
CA ALA A 50 -8.26 12.12 15.32
C ALA A 50 -6.75 12.34 15.49
N GLY A 51 -6.27 13.56 15.24
CA GLY A 51 -4.85 13.92 15.29
C GLY A 51 -4.40 14.69 14.05
N THR A 52 -3.13 15.10 14.02
CA THR A 52 -2.57 15.77 12.85
C THR A 52 -2.30 14.77 11.71
N GLU A 53 -2.07 15.25 10.49
CA GLU A 53 -1.65 14.39 9.37
C GLU A 53 -0.33 13.68 9.64
N ALA A 54 0.62 14.37 10.29
CA ALA A 54 1.91 13.80 10.67
C ALA A 54 1.76 12.67 11.71
N ASP A 55 0.88 12.85 12.71
CA ASP A 55 0.60 11.80 13.70
C ASP A 55 0.00 10.56 13.03
N ARG A 56 -0.93 10.77 12.08
CA ARG A 56 -1.56 9.69 11.33
C ARG A 56 -0.57 8.97 10.41
N ALA A 57 0.34 9.70 9.76
CA ALA A 57 1.39 9.12 8.94
C ALA A 57 2.35 8.26 9.76
N ALA A 58 2.78 8.75 10.93
CA ALA A 58 3.65 8.00 11.83
C ALA A 58 2.96 6.75 12.38
N MET A 59 1.68 6.87 12.77
CA MET A 59 0.88 5.73 13.23
C MET A 59 0.72 4.69 12.12
N LEU A 60 0.40 5.12 10.89
CA LEU A 60 0.26 4.22 9.76
C LEU A 60 1.59 3.55 9.39
N ALA A 61 2.70 4.28 9.41
CA ALA A 61 4.02 3.69 9.19
C ALA A 61 4.38 2.64 10.24
N ASN A 62 3.97 2.84 11.50
CA ASN A 62 4.19 1.88 12.58
C ASN A 62 3.27 0.65 12.49
N LEU A 63 2.02 0.83 12.09
CA LEU A 63 1.08 -0.27 11.85
C LEU A 63 1.48 -1.10 10.63
N MET A 64 1.90 -0.41 9.56
CA MET A 64 2.30 -1.01 8.29
C MET A 64 3.73 -1.52 8.36
N THR A 65 3.99 -2.47 9.26
CA THR A 65 5.27 -3.19 9.33
C THR A 65 5.51 -3.99 8.04
N ASP A 66 6.74 -4.44 7.81
CA ASP A 66 7.06 -5.24 6.62
C ASP A 66 6.27 -6.57 6.59
N GLN A 67 6.03 -7.16 7.77
CA GLN A 67 5.20 -8.35 7.91
C GLN A 67 3.72 -8.06 7.58
N GLU A 68 3.19 -6.93 8.05
CA GLU A 68 1.82 -6.51 7.77
C GLU A 68 1.63 -6.25 6.27
N ALA A 69 2.55 -5.48 5.67
CA ALA A 69 2.55 -5.19 4.24
C ALA A 69 2.59 -6.48 3.40
N THR A 70 3.49 -7.41 3.75
CA THR A 70 3.58 -8.71 3.08
C THR A 70 2.30 -9.53 3.23
N SER A 71 1.67 -9.49 4.40
CA SER A 71 0.43 -10.24 4.69
C SER A 71 -0.74 -9.69 3.89
N GLN A 72 -0.89 -8.36 3.80
CA GLN A 72 -1.92 -7.71 2.98
C GLN A 72 -1.72 -7.99 1.49
N ILE A 73 -0.48 -7.90 0.98
CA ILE A 73 -0.19 -8.25 -0.42
C ILE A 73 -0.57 -9.70 -0.69
N ARG A 74 -0.18 -10.64 0.19
CA ARG A 74 -0.51 -12.05 0.01
C ARG A 74 -2.01 -12.33 0.07
N ALA A 75 -2.76 -11.62 0.92
CA ALA A 75 -4.22 -11.73 0.95
C ALA A 75 -4.83 -11.22 -0.36
N PHE A 76 -4.41 -10.04 -0.82
CA PHE A 76 -4.82 -9.49 -2.11
C PHE A 76 -4.56 -10.45 -3.27
N LEU A 77 -3.38 -11.10 -3.32
CA LEU A 77 -3.03 -12.06 -4.37
C LEU A 77 -3.83 -13.36 -4.34
N LYS A 78 -4.39 -13.73 -3.18
CA LYS A 78 -5.29 -14.88 -3.07
C LYS A 78 -6.70 -14.58 -3.55
N ASP A 79 -7.14 -13.35 -3.32
CA ASP A 79 -8.52 -12.94 -3.60
C ASP A 79 -8.67 -12.40 -5.03
N ILE A 80 -7.61 -11.84 -5.61
CA ILE A 80 -7.61 -11.36 -6.99
C ILE A 80 -7.50 -12.53 -7.97
N ASP A 81 -8.38 -12.54 -8.98
CA ASP A 81 -8.20 -13.41 -10.12
C ASP A 81 -7.03 -12.88 -10.97
N PRO A 82 -5.91 -13.62 -11.09
CA PRO A 82 -4.73 -13.13 -11.80
C PRO A 82 -4.98 -12.94 -13.31
N ALA A 83 -6.02 -13.56 -13.88
CA ALA A 83 -6.37 -13.43 -15.29
C ALA A 83 -7.22 -12.18 -15.58
N THR A 84 -7.95 -11.65 -14.59
CA THR A 84 -8.88 -10.52 -14.80
C THR A 84 -8.57 -9.28 -13.96
N GLY A 85 -7.80 -9.41 -12.88
CA GLY A 85 -7.49 -8.32 -11.96
C GLY A 85 -8.64 -7.95 -11.01
N TYR A 86 -9.73 -8.70 -10.98
CA TYR A 86 -10.88 -8.46 -10.10
C TYR A 86 -10.90 -9.44 -8.93
N LEU A 87 -11.36 -8.96 -7.77
CA LEU A 87 -11.69 -9.81 -6.62
C LEU A 87 -12.88 -10.69 -7.04
N TRP A 88 -12.81 -12.01 -6.83
CA TRP A 88 -13.99 -12.88 -6.97
C TRP A 88 -15.06 -12.42 -5.96
N ASP A 89 -16.24 -12.02 -6.44
CA ASP A 89 -17.42 -11.65 -5.63
C ASP A 89 -18.00 -12.86 -4.87
#